data_AF-A0A286CZ19-F1
#
_entry.id   AF-A0A286CZ19-F1
#
_cell.length_a   1.000
_cell.length_b   1.000
_cell.length_c   1.000
_cell.angle_alpha   90.00
_cell.angle_beta   90.00
_cell.angle_gamma   90.00
#
_symmetry.space_group_name_H-M   'P 1'
#
loop_
_entity.id
_entity.type
_entity.pdbx_description
1 polymer ?
#
loop_
_entity_poly.entity_id
_entity_poly.type
_entity_poly.pdbx_seq_one_letter_code
_entity_poly.pdbx_strand_id
1 'polypeptide(L)'
;MIQQLALINRDWNGLLASLVPADADIRLLTLDVDPVTGSVRVSASAATAAQANDYTALLQQRGQLRQVKLMALDGQPQQTIFEVSAQWAP
;
A
#
# COMPACT_ATOMS: atom_id res chain seq x y z
N MET A 1 9.20 4.80 27.28
CA MET A 1 10.08 5.77 26.59
C MET A 1 10.85 5.14 25.42
N ILE A 2 11.45 3.94 25.55
CA ILE A 2 12.17 3.27 24.43
C ILE A 2 11.22 2.84 23.28
N GLN A 3 9.99 2.40 23.57
CA GLN A 3 9.02 2.02 22.53
C GLN A 3 8.58 3.18 21.64
N GLN A 4 8.53 4.42 22.15
CA GLN A 4 8.11 5.58 21.34
C GLN A 4 9.18 5.99 20.32
N LEU A 5 10.46 5.75 20.62
CA LEU A 5 11.58 5.95 19.67
C LEU A 5 11.63 4.85 18.60
N ALA A 6 11.26 3.61 18.94
CA ALA A 6 11.20 2.51 17.98
C ALA A 6 10.14 2.74 16.89
N LEU A 7 9.03 3.42 17.21
CA LEU A 7 7.96 3.74 16.26
C LEU A 7 8.36 4.81 15.24
N ILE A 8 9.34 5.67 15.56
CA ILE A 8 9.91 6.67 14.64
C ILE A 8 11.00 6.05 13.74
N ASN A 9 11.72 5.04 14.24
CA ASN A 9 12.82 4.35 13.55
C ASN A 9 12.39 3.12 12.73
N ARG A 10 11.14 3.08 12.24
CA ARG A 10 10.71 2.00 11.33
C ARG A 10 11.34 2.22 9.94
N ASP A 11 11.54 1.15 9.17
CA ASP A 11 12.22 1.18 7.86
C ASP A 11 11.34 1.81 6.76
N TRP A 12 11.17 3.13 6.82
CA TRP A 12 10.37 3.89 5.87
C TRP A 12 10.83 3.70 4.42
N ASN A 13 12.14 3.53 4.20
CA ASN A 13 12.68 3.29 2.88
C ASN A 13 12.22 1.94 2.34
N GLY A 14 12.27 0.89 3.17
CA GLY A 14 11.75 -0.43 2.82
C GLY A 14 10.25 -0.41 2.55
N LEU A 15 9.47 0.30 3.39
CA LEU A 15 8.03 0.47 3.16
C LEU A 15 7.76 1.15 1.81
N LEU A 16 8.34 2.33 1.57
CA LEU A 16 8.11 3.10 0.34
C LEU A 16 8.58 2.34 -0.90
N ALA A 17 9.74 1.69 -0.85
CA ALA A 17 10.23 0.85 -1.94
C ALA A 17 9.29 -0.34 -2.23
N SER A 18 8.62 -0.88 -1.21
CA SER A 18 7.65 -1.97 -1.38
C SER A 18 6.31 -1.51 -1.95
N LEU A 19 5.95 -0.23 -1.78
CA LEU A 19 4.71 0.36 -2.28
C LEU A 19 4.82 0.83 -3.72
N VAL A 20 5.99 1.32 -4.13
CA VAL A 20 6.18 1.82 -5.49
C VAL A 20 6.13 0.64 -6.49
N PRO A 21 5.21 0.67 -7.46
CA PRO A 21 5.17 -0.32 -8.54
C PRO A 21 6.36 -0.10 -9.48
N ALA A 22 6.90 -1.20 -10.02
CA ALA A 22 8.03 -1.13 -10.96
C ALA A 22 7.60 -0.66 -12.35
N ASP A 23 6.34 -0.90 -12.69
CA ASP A 23 5.73 -0.57 -13.99
C ASP A 23 4.77 0.62 -13.86
N ALA A 24 4.63 1.39 -14.95
CA ALA A 24 3.81 2.61 -15.00
C ALA A 24 2.28 2.36 -14.97
N ASP A 25 1.86 1.11 -14.88
CA ASP A 25 0.46 0.67 -14.93
C ASP A 25 -0.34 1.03 -13.68
N ILE A 26 0.34 1.28 -12.56
CA ILE A 26 -0.26 1.68 -11.30
C ILE A 26 0.26 3.06 -10.92
N ARG A 27 -0.65 3.99 -10.63
CA ARG A 27 -0.31 5.32 -10.12
C ARG A 27 -0.77 5.45 -8.68
N LEU A 28 0.17 5.66 -7.77
CA LEU A 28 -0.16 6.00 -6.39
C LEU A 28 -0.77 7.41 -6.32
N LEU A 29 -1.87 7.55 -5.59
CA LEU A 29 -2.59 8.80 -5.42
C LEU A 29 -2.43 9.34 -4.00
N THR A 30 -2.65 8.49 -2.99
CA THR A 30 -2.44 8.84 -1.59
C THR A 30 -1.80 7.70 -0.81
N LEU A 31 -1.04 8.08 0.22
CA LEU A 31 -0.46 7.17 1.20
C LEU A 31 -0.74 7.75 2.59
N ASP A 32 -1.42 6.97 3.43
CA ASP A 32 -1.61 7.25 4.84
C ASP A 32 -0.97 6.13 5.66
N VAL A 33 -0.07 6.50 6.57
CA VAL A 33 0.64 5.57 7.44
C VAL A 33 0.57 6.10 8.86
N ASP A 34 -0.04 5.30 9.74
CA ASP A 34 0.08 5.50 11.17
C ASP A 34 1.29 4.67 11.66
N PRO A 35 2.43 5.28 11.98
CA PRO A 35 3.61 4.54 12.41
C PRO A 35 3.44 3.91 13.80
N VAL A 36 2.54 4.44 14.63
CA VAL A 36 2.26 3.94 15.98
C VAL A 36 1.55 2.61 15.91
N THR A 37 0.47 2.53 15.12
CA THR A 37 -0.27 1.28 14.93
C THR A 37 0.33 0.41 13.84
N GLY A 38 1.09 0.99 12.91
CA GLY A 38 1.54 0.38 11.65
C GLY A 38 0.43 0.24 10.62
N SER A 39 -0.72 0.91 10.79
CA SER A 39 -1.77 0.89 9.78
C SER A 39 -1.29 1.61 8.53
N VAL A 40 -1.50 1.00 7.36
CA VAL A 40 -1.14 1.55 6.05
C VAL A 40 -2.37 1.55 5.17
N ARG A 41 -2.67 2.69 4.56
CA ARG A 41 -3.72 2.84 3.56
C ARG A 41 -3.15 3.51 2.33
N VAL A 42 -3.40 2.90 1.17
CA VAL A 42 -2.91 3.40 -0.11
C VAL A 42 -4.10 3.55 -1.04
N SER A 43 -4.28 4.73 -1.63
CA SER A 43 -5.15 4.86 -2.80
C SER A 43 -4.29 4.95 -4.06
N ALA A 44 -4.76 4.30 -5.11
CA ALA A 44 -4.07 4.25 -6.39
C ALA A 44 -5.07 4.17 -7.55
N SER A 45 -4.59 4.42 -8.76
CA SER A 45 -5.31 4.14 -9.99
C SER A 45 -4.58 3.14 -10.87
N ALA A 46 -5.34 2.35 -11.62
CA ALA A 46 -4.90 1.40 -12.61
C ALA A 46 -5.75 1.53 -13.88
N ALA A 47 -5.31 1.01 -15.02
CA ALA A 47 -6.16 0.98 -16.21
C ALA A 47 -7.33 -0.01 -16.04
N THR A 48 -7.14 -1.07 -15.27
CA THR A 48 -8.14 -2.13 -15.06
C THR A 48 -8.23 -2.60 -13.61
N ALA A 49 -9.38 -3.18 -13.26
CA ALA A 49 -9.57 -3.87 -11.98
C ALA A 49 -8.63 -5.08 -11.81
N ALA A 50 -8.24 -5.75 -12.90
CA ALA A 50 -7.27 -6.84 -12.85
C ALA A 50 -5.91 -6.37 -12.33
N GLN A 51 -5.39 -5.27 -12.90
CA GLN A 51 -4.14 -4.66 -12.44
C GLN A 51 -4.19 -4.22 -10.97
N ALA A 52 -5.33 -3.71 -10.49
CA ALA A 52 -5.50 -3.38 -9.06
C ALA A 52 -5.39 -4.62 -8.16
N ASN A 53 -5.97 -5.75 -8.58
CA ASN A 53 -5.85 -7.02 -7.86
C ASN A 53 -4.41 -7.56 -7.89
N ASP A 54 -3.75 -7.53 -9.05
CA ASP A 54 -2.37 -7.98 -9.22
C ASP A 54 -1.40 -7.17 -8.34
N TYR A 55 -1.59 -5.86 -8.29
CA TYR A 55 -0.83 -4.98 -7.40
C TYR A 55 -1.07 -5.33 -5.93
N THR A 56 -2.31 -5.58 -5.52
CA THR A 56 -2.64 -5.98 -4.15
C THR A 56 -1.95 -7.31 -3.78
N ALA A 57 -1.95 -8.28 -4.70
CA ALA A 57 -1.26 -9.56 -4.51
C ALA A 57 0.27 -9.39 -4.43
N LEU A 58 0.86 -8.51 -5.25
CA LEU A 58 2.28 -8.18 -5.22
C LEU A 58 2.69 -7.58 -3.88
N LEU A 59 1.90 -6.65 -3.32
CA LEU A 59 2.16 -6.07 -2.00
C LEU A 59 2.19 -7.15 -0.91
N GLN A 60 1.30 -8.15 -0.99
CA GLN A 60 1.28 -9.28 -0.06
C GLN A 60 2.53 -10.16 -0.19
N GLN A 61 3.04 -10.36 -1.40
CA GLN A 61 4.24 -11.18 -1.66
C GLN A 61 5.54 -10.51 -1.20
N ARG A 62 5.62 -9.16 -1.24
CA ARG A 62 6.82 -8.39 -0.86
C ARG A 62 7.14 -8.46 0.64
N GLY A 63 6.21 -8.91 1.48
CA GLY A 63 6.46 -9.23 2.89
C GLY A 63 6.63 -8.04 3.85
N GLN A 64 6.79 -6.82 3.35
CA GLN A 64 6.83 -5.58 4.14
C GLN A 64 5.46 -5.22 4.73
N LEU A 65 4.39 -5.70 4.10
CA LEU A 65 3.02 -5.52 4.52
C LEU A 65 2.37 -6.87 4.87
N ARG A 66 1.50 -6.86 5.86
CA ARG A 66 0.67 -7.99 6.29
C ARG A 66 -0.80 -7.60 6.19
N GLN A 67 -1.68 -8.60 6.18
CA GLN A 67 -3.13 -8.40 6.16
C GLN A 67 -3.59 -7.46 5.03
N VAL A 68 -2.90 -7.53 3.87
CA VAL A 68 -3.18 -6.70 2.71
C VAL A 68 -4.58 -7.02 2.18
N LYS A 69 -5.43 -6.00 2.04
CA LYS A 69 -6.81 -6.11 1.59
C LYS A 69 -7.14 -4.99 0.61
N LEU A 70 -7.74 -5.35 -0.52
CA LEU A 70 -8.41 -4.40 -1.40
C LEU A 70 -9.74 -3.99 -0.74
N MET A 71 -9.88 -2.71 -0.41
CA MET A 71 -11.01 -2.17 0.35
C MET A 71 -12.09 -1.58 -0.53
N ALA A 72 -11.69 -0.89 -1.59
CA ALA A 72 -12.58 -0.22 -2.52
C ALA A 72 -12.06 -0.35 -3.93
N LEU A 73 -12.99 -0.45 -4.89
CA LEU A 73 -12.70 -0.45 -6.31
C LEU A 73 -13.81 0.32 -7.03
N ASP A 74 -13.46 1.48 -7.56
CA ASP A 74 -14.33 2.36 -8.32
C ASP A 74 -13.89 2.37 -9.79
N GLY A 75 -14.71 1.73 -10.63
CA GLY A 75 -14.46 1.65 -12.07
C GLY A 75 -14.96 2.90 -12.77
N GLN A 76 -14.04 3.71 -13.29
CA GLN A 76 -14.34 4.84 -14.17
C GLN A 76 -14.08 4.46 -15.64
N PRO A 77 -14.65 5.18 -16.62
CA PRO A 77 -14.52 4.83 -18.04
C PRO A 77 -13.09 4.74 -18.58
N GLN A 78 -12.12 5.35 -17.90
CA GLN A 78 -10.71 5.42 -18.33
C GLN A 78 -9.72 4.80 -17.34
N GLN A 79 -10.15 4.55 -16.10
CA GLN A 79 -9.28 4.04 -15.03
C GLN A 79 -10.11 3.44 -13.91
N THR A 80 -9.48 2.56 -13.14
CA THR A 80 -10.01 2.03 -11.89
C THR A 80 -9.28 2.71 -10.73
N ILE A 81 -10.01 3.41 -9.87
CA ILE A 81 -9.48 3.92 -8.60
C ILE A 81 -9.71 2.86 -7.53
N PHE A 82 -8.71 2.58 -6.72
CA PHE A 82 -8.82 1.56 -5.69
C PHE A 82 -8.07 1.94 -4.42
N GLU A 83 -8.49 1.33 -3.31
CA GLU A 83 -7.88 1.50 -2.00
C GLU A 83 -7.39 0.15 -1.47
N VAL A 84 -6.16 0.12 -0.97
CA VAL A 84 -5.56 -1.03 -0.26
C VAL A 84 -5.34 -0.64 1.19
N SER A 85 -5.80 -1.48 2.11
CA SER A 85 -5.48 -1.41 3.54
C SER A 85 -4.53 -2.54 3.89
N ALA A 86 -3.55 -2.25 4.74
CA ALA A 86 -2.55 -3.21 5.18
C ALA A 86 -1.97 -2.84 6.55
N GLN A 87 -1.20 -3.77 7.11
CA GLN A 87 -0.45 -3.61 8.34
C GLN A 87 1.05 -3.64 8.03
N TRP A 88 1.77 -2.59 8.35
CA TRP A 88 3.24 -2.55 8.27
C TRP A 88 3.82 -3.59 9.22
N ALA A 89 4.61 -4.50 8.66
CA ALA A 89 5.36 -5.48 9.43
C ALA A 89 6.26 -4.76 10.48
N PRO A 90 6.43 -5.37 11.67
CA PRO A 90 7.34 -4.86 12.70
C PRO A 90 8.80 -4.97 12.27
#